data_AF-A0A2Z7D0C8-F1
#
_entry.id   AF-A0A2Z7D0C8-F1
#
_cell.length_a   1.000
_cell.length_b   1.000
_cell.length_c   1.000
_cell.angle_alpha   90.00
_cell.angle_beta   90.00
_cell.angle_gamma   90.00
#
_symmetry.space_group_name_H-M   'P 1'
#
loop_
_entity.id
_entity.type
_entity.pdbx_description
1 polymer ?
#
loop_
_entity_poly.entity_id
_entity_poly.type
_entity_poly.pdbx_seq_one_letter_code
_entity_poly.pdbx_strand_id
1 'polypeptide(L)'
;EENKSVWADLDSEESSSGTSSSSESKDEVQCLMANDTDELFDFSNLEFTREDLVTTLNDMVQEYKKLSKTLEEVKAKRESYTTKAELVRSSDMQAALSKLETENEELKSRSQEMLNENKRLAGIIKPWTRSSASLDKLHGAMKPTGDKSGLGC
;
A
#
# COMPACT_ATOMS: atom_id res chain seq x y z
N GLU A 1 -1.08 32.33 -7.79
CA GLU A 1 -0.58 31.72 -6.55
C GLU A 1 -0.02 30.35 -6.90
N GLU A 2 1.01 30.32 -7.75
CA GLU A 2 2.45 30.40 -7.42
C GLU A 2 3.01 29.06 -6.92
N ASN A 3 3.34 28.24 -7.93
CA ASN A 3 4.43 27.27 -7.96
C ASN A 3 5.73 27.93 -7.46
N LYS A 4 6.48 27.25 -6.59
CA LYS A 4 7.77 27.70 -6.07
C LYS A 4 8.84 26.66 -6.42
N SER A 5 9.47 26.84 -7.59
CA SER A 5 10.74 26.20 -7.91
C SER A 5 11.88 26.92 -7.18
N VAL A 6 12.63 26.23 -6.34
CA VAL A 6 13.86 26.74 -5.72
C VAL A 6 15.03 26.36 -6.63
N TRP A 7 15.53 27.34 -7.37
CA TRP A 7 16.86 27.31 -7.99
C TRP A 7 17.84 27.89 -6.98
N ALA A 8 18.89 27.14 -6.65
CA ALA A 8 20.00 27.64 -5.85
C ALA A 8 21.18 27.94 -6.79
N ASP A 9 21.38 29.24 -7.05
CA ASP A 9 22.66 29.79 -7.45
C ASP A 9 23.57 29.86 -6.22
N LEU A 10 24.81 29.41 -6.36
CA LEU A 10 25.88 29.77 -5.44
C LEU A 10 27.09 30.21 -6.26
N ASP A 11 27.11 31.51 -6.56
CA ASP A 11 28.33 32.27 -6.75
C ASP A 11 29.15 32.20 -5.45
N SER A 12 30.41 31.81 -5.56
CA SER A 12 31.40 32.04 -4.51
C SER A 12 32.67 32.57 -5.15
N GLU A 13 32.62 33.89 -5.34
CA GLU A 13 33.79 34.75 -5.44
C GLU A 13 34.50 34.78 -4.08
N GLU A 14 35.74 34.28 -4.02
CA GLU A 14 36.72 34.73 -3.03
C GLU A 14 38.10 34.60 -3.68
N SER A 15 38.55 35.73 -4.23
CA SER A 15 39.95 35.93 -4.60
C SER A 15 40.77 36.19 -3.35
N SER A 16 41.89 35.48 -3.18
CA SER A 16 43.06 36.10 -2.56
C SER A 16 44.37 35.50 -3.06
N SER A 17 45.17 36.41 -3.61
CA SER A 17 46.51 36.28 -4.13
C SER A 17 47.53 36.05 -3.01
N GLY A 18 48.63 35.32 -3.29
CA GLY A 18 49.76 35.29 -2.35
C GLY A 18 50.92 34.36 -2.70
N THR A 19 51.81 34.83 -3.58
CA THR A 19 53.29 34.65 -3.59
C THR A 19 53.90 33.23 -3.56
N SER A 20 54.42 32.85 -4.75
CA SER A 20 55.72 32.24 -5.07
C SER A 20 56.50 31.44 -4.01
N SER A 21 56.83 30.18 -4.33
CA SER A 21 58.18 29.65 -4.08
C SER A 21 58.51 28.53 -5.07
N SER A 22 59.55 28.77 -5.87
CA SER A 22 60.19 27.82 -6.78
C SER A 22 61.18 26.98 -5.99
N SER A 23 60.94 25.67 -5.86
CA SER A 23 61.98 24.70 -5.53
C SER A 23 62.02 23.63 -6.61
N GLU A 24 63.11 23.67 -7.36
CA GLU A 24 63.49 22.75 -8.43
C GLU A 24 63.66 21.34 -7.89
N SER A 25 62.69 20.47 -8.12
CA SER A 25 62.86 19.02 -8.09
C SER A 25 62.72 18.49 -9.51
N LYS A 26 63.83 18.01 -10.06
CA LYS A 26 63.86 17.13 -11.24
C LYS A 26 63.13 15.83 -10.88
N ASP A 27 61.82 15.83 -11.04
CA ASP A 27 61.08 14.61 -11.32
C ASP A 27 60.40 14.81 -12.66
N GLU A 28 61.14 14.47 -13.71
CA GLU A 28 60.61 14.27 -15.04
C GLU A 28 59.73 13.02 -14.98
N VAL A 29 58.50 13.19 -14.50
CA VAL A 29 57.46 12.17 -14.62
C VAL A 29 57.13 12.10 -16.10
N GLN A 30 57.85 11.24 -16.80
CA GLN A 30 57.56 10.88 -18.17
C GLN A 30 56.19 10.19 -18.15
N CYS A 31 55.13 10.97 -18.33
CA CYS A 31 53.81 10.45 -18.64
C CYS A 31 53.91 9.75 -19.99
N LEU A 32 54.20 8.44 -19.94
CA LEU A 32 53.84 7.53 -21.02
C LEU A 32 52.31 7.56 -21.09
N MET A 33 51.80 8.52 -21.86
CA MET A 33 50.49 8.36 -22.48
C MET A 33 50.67 7.16 -23.40
N ALA A 34 50.43 5.95 -22.87
CA ALA A 34 50.12 4.81 -23.69
C ALA A 34 48.91 5.26 -24.50
N ASN A 35 49.22 5.71 -25.71
CA ASN A 35 48.22 6.03 -26.69
C ASN A 35 47.67 4.66 -27.05
N ASP A 36 46.68 4.18 -26.30
CA ASP A 36 45.81 3.05 -26.65
C ASP A 36 44.95 3.45 -27.87
N THR A 37 45.60 4.06 -28.86
CA THR A 37 45.15 4.19 -30.22
C THR A 37 45.71 2.94 -30.87
N ASP A 38 44.82 1.99 -31.20
CA ASP A 38 45.00 0.93 -32.20
C ASP A 38 44.22 -0.35 -31.88
N GLU A 39 43.11 -0.25 -31.13
CA GLU A 39 41.87 -0.85 -31.62
C GLU A 39 41.05 0.22 -32.36
N LEU A 40 41.74 0.96 -33.23
CA LEU A 40 41.10 1.63 -34.34
C LEU A 40 40.50 0.50 -35.18
N PHE A 41 39.17 0.42 -35.25
CA PHE A 41 38.48 -0.48 -36.17
C PHE A 41 39.16 -0.34 -37.54
N ASP A 42 39.89 -1.37 -37.98
CA ASP A 42 40.56 -1.35 -39.26
C ASP A 42 39.50 -1.45 -40.35
N PHE A 43 38.98 -0.29 -40.75
CA PHE A 43 38.01 -0.14 -41.84
C PHE A 43 38.61 -0.56 -43.20
N SER A 44 39.91 -0.84 -43.27
CA SER A 44 40.62 -1.20 -44.50
C SER A 44 40.21 -2.57 -45.05
N ASN A 45 39.52 -3.41 -44.27
CA ASN A 45 39.09 -4.75 -44.68
C ASN A 45 37.58 -4.86 -44.98
N LEU A 46 36.82 -3.76 -44.88
CA LEU A 46 35.39 -3.75 -45.16
C LEU A 46 35.15 -3.20 -46.57
N GLU A 47 35.05 -4.10 -47.54
CA GLU A 47 34.73 -3.78 -48.94
C GLU A 47 33.25 -3.41 -49.06
N PHE A 48 32.94 -2.17 -48.68
CA PHE A 48 31.58 -1.68 -48.63
C PHE A 48 31.41 -0.50 -49.55
N THR A 49 30.41 -0.57 -50.43
CA THR A 49 30.11 0.57 -51.26
C THR A 49 29.45 1.66 -50.42
N ARG A 50 29.55 2.91 -50.86
CA ARG A 50 28.85 4.03 -50.22
C ARG A 50 27.35 3.77 -50.16
N GLU A 51 26.83 3.12 -51.20
CA GLU A 51 25.44 2.75 -51.38
C GLU A 51 24.99 1.75 -50.31
N ASP A 52 25.83 0.76 -50.00
CA ASP A 52 25.51 -0.21 -48.96
C ASP A 52 25.41 0.46 -47.57
N LEU A 53 26.21 1.49 -47.30
CA LEU A 53 26.19 2.24 -46.03
C LEU A 53 24.94 3.07 -45.88
N VAL A 54 24.57 3.77 -46.94
CA VAL A 54 23.33 4.53 -46.99
C VAL A 54 22.14 3.61 -46.79
N THR A 55 22.15 2.43 -47.42
CA THR A 55 21.07 1.45 -47.29
C THR A 55 20.97 0.92 -45.86
N THR A 56 22.10 0.49 -45.28
CA THR A 56 22.14 -0.03 -43.91
C THR A 56 21.69 1.02 -42.90
N LEU A 57 22.14 2.27 -43.05
CA LEU A 57 21.71 3.38 -42.18
C LEU A 57 20.21 3.66 -42.31
N ASN A 58 19.68 3.66 -43.53
CA ASN A 58 18.26 3.85 -43.76
C ASN A 58 17.42 2.73 -43.12
N ASP A 59 17.85 1.48 -43.24
CA ASP A 59 17.16 0.33 -42.64
C ASP A 59 17.18 0.41 -41.11
N MET A 60 18.31 0.77 -40.51
CA MET A 60 18.40 1.02 -39.06
C MET A 60 17.45 2.13 -38.61
N VAL A 61 17.34 3.23 -39.37
CA VAL A 61 16.41 4.34 -39.07
C VAL A 61 14.96 3.86 -39.12
N GLN A 62 14.60 3.01 -40.09
CA GLN A 62 13.25 2.46 -40.20
C GLN A 62 12.93 1.50 -39.05
N GLU A 63 13.85 0.61 -38.71
CA GLU A 63 13.68 -0.31 -37.58
C GLU A 63 13.59 0.45 -36.25
N TYR A 64 14.40 1.50 -36.05
CA TYR A 64 14.29 2.36 -34.87
C TYR A 64 12.93 3.05 -34.80
N LYS A 65 12.41 3.55 -35.93
CA LYS A 65 11.07 4.16 -35.99
C LYS A 65 9.96 3.16 -35.64
N LYS A 66 10.07 1.92 -36.13
CA LYS A 66 9.15 0.84 -35.80
C LYS A 66 9.22 0.48 -34.31
N LEU A 67 10.43 0.35 -33.78
CA LEU A 67 10.67 0.08 -32.35
C LEU A 67 10.08 1.19 -31.47
N SER A 68 10.34 2.46 -31.82
CA SER A 68 9.79 3.63 -31.14
C SER A 68 8.26 3.61 -31.11
N LYS A 69 7.61 3.28 -32.24
CA LYS A 69 6.16 3.11 -32.29
C LYS A 69 5.69 1.99 -31.35
N THR A 70 6.32 0.82 -31.40
CA THR A 70 5.94 -0.31 -30.53
C THR A 70 6.15 0.00 -29.05
N LEU A 71 7.16 0.81 -28.70
CA LEU A 71 7.40 1.25 -27.34
C LEU A 71 6.24 2.10 -26.81
N GLU A 72 5.74 3.03 -27.61
CA GLU A 72 4.58 3.85 -27.24
C GLU A 72 3.29 3.02 -27.13
N GLU A 73 3.07 2.05 -28.02
CA GLU A 73 1.95 1.09 -27.91
C GLU A 73 2.04 0.25 -26.62
N VAL A 74 3.24 -0.21 -26.25
CA VAL A 74 3.47 -0.97 -25.01
C VAL A 74 3.23 -0.11 -23.77
N LYS A 75 3.67 1.16 -23.77
CA LYS A 75 3.38 2.11 -22.68
C LYS A 75 1.88 2.34 -22.53
N ALA A 76 1.19 2.67 -23.61
CA ALA A 76 -0.26 2.90 -23.62
C ALA A 76 -1.02 1.65 -23.14
N LYS A 77 -0.62 0.46 -23.60
CA LYS A 77 -1.21 -0.80 -23.15
C LYS A 77 -0.97 -1.03 -21.66
N ARG A 78 0.26 -0.85 -21.16
CA ARG A 78 0.59 -0.97 -19.73
C ARG A 78 -0.32 -0.09 -18.88
N GLU A 79 -0.43 1.19 -19.22
CA GLU A 79 -1.28 2.15 -18.50
C GLU A 79 -2.76 1.74 -18.52
N SER A 80 -3.25 1.16 -19.62
CA SER A 80 -4.61 0.62 -19.68
C SER A 80 -4.83 -0.57 -18.74
N TYR A 81 -3.83 -1.42 -18.53
CA TYR A 81 -3.94 -2.58 -17.64
C TYR A 81 -3.89 -2.17 -16.17
N THR A 82 -2.99 -1.25 -15.80
CA THR A 82 -2.89 -0.77 -14.41
C THR A 82 -4.19 -0.08 -13.99
N THR A 83 -4.70 0.83 -14.81
CA THR A 83 -5.96 1.53 -14.55
C THR A 83 -7.15 0.57 -14.47
N LYS A 84 -7.26 -0.40 -15.39
CA LYS A 84 -8.36 -1.38 -15.36
C LYS A 84 -8.31 -2.29 -14.13
N ALA A 85 -7.13 -2.82 -13.79
CA ALA A 85 -6.98 -3.71 -12.64
C ALA A 85 -7.21 -2.98 -11.31
N GLU A 86 -6.75 -1.74 -11.19
CA GLU A 86 -6.98 -0.89 -10.02
C GLU A 86 -8.47 -0.51 -9.89
N LEU A 87 -9.12 -0.11 -10.98
CA LEU A 87 -10.53 0.28 -10.99
C LEU A 87 -11.44 -0.90 -10.60
N VAL A 88 -11.24 -2.08 -11.20
CA VAL A 88 -12.02 -3.28 -10.88
C VAL A 88 -11.84 -3.66 -9.41
N ARG A 89 -10.59 -3.73 -8.93
CA ARG A 89 -10.30 -4.07 -7.52
C ARG A 89 -10.91 -3.05 -6.56
N SER A 90 -10.87 -1.76 -6.90
CA SER A 90 -11.46 -0.67 -6.11
C SER A 90 -12.99 -0.82 -6.02
N SER A 91 -13.66 -1.11 -7.13
CA SER A 91 -15.11 -1.27 -7.17
C SER A 91 -15.59 -2.47 -6.34
N ASP A 92 -14.90 -3.62 -6.45
CA ASP A 92 -15.25 -4.82 -5.69
C ASP A 92 -15.07 -4.62 -4.18
N MET A 93 -13.97 -3.98 -3.77
CA MET A 93 -13.74 -3.61 -2.37
C MET A 93 -14.80 -2.64 -1.84
N GLN A 94 -15.18 -1.63 -2.64
CA GLN A 94 -16.19 -0.66 -2.24
C GLN A 94 -17.56 -1.32 -2.06
N ALA A 95 -17.95 -2.21 -2.96
CA ALA A 95 -19.20 -2.97 -2.84
C ALA A 95 -19.21 -3.88 -1.59
N ALA A 96 -18.08 -4.54 -1.31
CA ALA A 96 -17.94 -5.37 -0.11
C ALA A 96 -18.03 -4.54 1.18
N LEU A 97 -17.41 -3.35 1.21
CA LEU A 97 -17.50 -2.43 2.35
C LEU A 97 -18.94 -1.95 2.59
N SER A 98 -19.64 -1.52 1.54
CA SER A 98 -21.05 -1.11 1.67
C SER A 98 -21.94 -2.24 2.17
N LYS A 99 -21.71 -3.49 1.72
CA LYS A 99 -22.44 -4.66 2.24
C LYS A 99 -22.17 -4.88 3.73
N LEU A 100 -20.90 -4.86 4.15
CA LEU A 100 -20.53 -5.00 5.56
C LEU A 100 -21.12 -3.89 6.43
N GLU A 101 -21.16 -2.66 5.94
CA GLU A 101 -21.78 -1.53 6.65
C GLU A 101 -23.27 -1.79 6.89
N THR A 102 -24.00 -2.26 5.87
CA THR A 102 -25.43 -2.60 6.02
C THR A 102 -25.67 -3.76 6.98
N GLU A 103 -24.86 -4.83 6.93
CA GLU A 103 -24.97 -5.97 7.85
C GLU A 103 -24.65 -5.56 9.29
N ASN A 104 -23.68 -4.66 9.49
CA ASN A 104 -23.30 -4.18 10.81
C ASN A 104 -24.42 -3.34 11.46
N GLU A 105 -25.08 -2.46 10.70
CA GLU A 105 -26.23 -1.72 11.21
C GLU A 105 -27.42 -2.64 11.52
N GLU A 106 -27.67 -3.68 10.72
CA GLU A 106 -28.68 -4.70 11.03
C GLU A 106 -28.37 -5.44 12.33
N LEU A 107 -27.12 -5.90 12.51
CA LEU A 107 -26.68 -6.59 13.72
C LEU A 107 -26.81 -5.71 14.97
N LYS A 108 -26.47 -4.42 14.84
CA LYS A 108 -26.62 -3.44 15.91
C LYS A 108 -28.08 -3.24 16.29
N SER A 109 -28.98 -3.14 15.30
CA SER A 109 -30.43 -3.07 15.52
C SER A 109 -30.94 -4.30 16.27
N ARG A 110 -30.58 -5.50 15.81
CA ARG A 110 -30.98 -6.76 16.43
C ARG A 110 -30.43 -6.94 17.85
N SER A 111 -29.19 -6.50 18.09
CA SER A 111 -28.58 -6.47 19.43
C SER A 111 -29.36 -5.55 20.38
N GLN A 112 -29.76 -4.38 19.89
CA GLN A 112 -30.55 -3.43 20.68
C GLN A 112 -31.95 -3.98 21.03
N GLU A 113 -32.60 -4.65 20.09
CA GLU A 113 -33.86 -5.35 20.33
C GLU A 113 -33.71 -6.43 21.42
N MET A 114 -32.68 -7.27 21.31
CA MET A 114 -32.40 -8.32 22.29
C MET A 114 -32.12 -7.75 23.69
N LEU A 115 -31.40 -6.63 23.77
CA LEU A 115 -31.16 -5.93 25.03
C LEU A 115 -32.46 -5.42 25.67
N ASN A 116 -33.38 -4.89 24.86
CA ASN A 116 -34.68 -4.42 25.33
C ASN A 116 -35.54 -5.58 25.83
N GLU A 117 -35.54 -6.69 25.11
CA GLU A 117 -36.26 -7.91 25.51
C GLU A 117 -35.71 -8.50 26.81
N ASN A 118 -34.38 -8.56 26.97
CA ASN A 118 -33.76 -8.98 28.22
C ASN A 118 -34.18 -8.11 29.42
N LYS A 119 -34.27 -6.78 29.23
CA LYS A 119 -34.77 -5.87 30.28
C LYS A 119 -36.23 -6.16 30.62
N ARG A 120 -37.08 -6.42 29.62
CA ARG A 120 -38.49 -6.78 29.79
C ARG A 120 -38.64 -8.07 30.60
N LEU A 121 -37.89 -9.12 30.22
CA LEU A 121 -37.90 -10.41 30.92
C LEU A 121 -37.42 -10.27 32.37
N ALA A 122 -36.34 -9.51 32.61
CA ALA A 122 -35.88 -9.21 33.97
C ALA A 122 -36.95 -8.50 34.82
N GLY A 123 -37.77 -7.64 34.20
CA GLY A 123 -38.92 -6.99 34.83
C GLY A 123 -40.04 -7.97 35.23
N ILE A 124 -40.23 -9.06 34.48
CA ILE A 124 -41.26 -10.08 34.75
C ILE A 124 -40.77 -11.12 35.78
N ILE A 125 -39.51 -11.53 35.67
CA ILE A 125 -38.92 -12.56 36.54
C ILE A 125 -38.90 -12.08 37.99
N LYS A 126 -38.55 -10.81 38.26
CA LYS A 126 -38.47 -10.27 39.63
C LYS A 126 -39.78 -10.43 40.43
N PRO A 127 -40.95 -9.96 39.95
CA PRO A 127 -42.24 -10.23 40.60
C PRO A 127 -42.56 -11.72 40.74
N TRP A 128 -42.30 -12.52 39.70
CA TRP A 128 -42.54 -13.96 39.73
C TRP A 128 -41.74 -14.66 40.82
N THR A 129 -40.44 -14.35 40.94
CA THR A 129 -39.57 -14.88 41.99
C THR A 129 -40.08 -14.49 43.38
N ARG A 130 -40.54 -13.23 43.57
CA ARG A 130 -41.10 -12.78 44.85
C ARG A 130 -42.42 -13.48 45.20
N SER A 131 -43.29 -13.68 44.21
CA SER A 131 -44.56 -14.36 44.37
C SER A 131 -44.33 -15.84 44.74
N SER A 132 -43.44 -16.53 44.02
CA SER A 132 -43.04 -17.92 44.31
C SER A 132 -42.51 -18.06 45.73
N ALA A 133 -41.57 -17.21 46.14
CA ALA A 133 -41.02 -17.23 47.50
C ALA A 133 -42.08 -16.97 48.58
N SER A 134 -43.14 -16.22 48.28
CA SER A 134 -44.25 -15.96 49.21
C SER A 134 -45.17 -17.17 49.32
N LEU A 135 -45.44 -17.83 48.19
CA LEU A 135 -46.24 -19.06 48.12
C LEU A 135 -45.53 -20.23 48.83
N ASP A 136 -44.21 -20.36 48.69
CA ASP A 136 -43.42 -21.36 49.39
C ASP A 136 -43.49 -21.19 50.92
N LYS A 137 -43.47 -19.93 51.40
CA LYS A 137 -43.68 -19.63 52.83
C LYS A 137 -45.06 -20.03 53.33
N LEU A 138 -46.10 -19.77 52.53
CA LEU A 138 -47.48 -20.17 52.86
C LEU A 138 -47.61 -21.70 52.93
N HIS A 139 -47.09 -22.42 51.95
CA HIS A 139 -47.05 -23.88 51.96
C HIS A 139 -46.28 -24.42 53.17
N GLY A 140 -45.19 -23.77 53.58
CA GLY A 140 -44.46 -24.12 54.79
C GLY A 140 -45.29 -23.96 56.07
N ALA A 141 -46.07 -22.89 56.18
CA ALA A 141 -46.93 -22.61 57.33
C ALA A 141 -48.19 -23.49 57.41
N MET A 142 -48.65 -24.01 56.27
CA MET A 142 -49.88 -24.80 56.16
C MET A 142 -49.66 -26.31 56.31
N LYS A 143 -48.40 -26.79 56.41
CA LYS A 143 -48.13 -28.19 56.79
C LYS A 143 -48.70 -28.43 58.20
N PRO A 144 -49.60 -29.42 58.40
CA PRO A 144 -50.15 -29.68 59.72
C PRO A 144 -49.01 -29.98 60.69
N THR A 145 -48.98 -29.27 61.82
CA THR A 145 -48.16 -29.65 62.97
C THR A 145 -48.71 -30.99 63.45
N GLY A 146 -48.16 -32.07 62.90
CA GLY A 146 -48.49 -33.41 63.35
C GLY A 146 -47.99 -33.55 64.78
N ASP A 147 -48.87 -33.24 65.73
CA ASP A 147 -48.78 -33.69 67.11
C ASP A 147 -48.73 -35.21 67.07
N LYS A 148 -47.52 -35.74 67.04
CA LYS A 148 -47.28 -37.12 67.44
C LYS A 148 -47.42 -37.14 68.95
N SER A 149 -48.66 -37.22 69.41
CA SER A 149 -48.99 -37.67 70.76
C SER A 149 -48.32 -39.02 70.96
N GLY A 150 -47.13 -39.02 71.54
CA GLY A 150 -46.45 -40.20 72.03
C GLY A 150 -47.24 -40.71 73.24
N LEU A 151 -48.26 -41.53 72.98
CA LEU A 151 -48.84 -42.42 73.97
C LEU A 151 -47.80 -43.50 74.29
N GLY A 152 -46.91 -43.17 75.23
CA GLY A 152 -46.19 -44.15 76.03
C GLY A 152 -46.92 -44.32 77.35
N CYS A 153 -47.69 -45.40 77.46
CA CYS A 153 -48.07 -46.16 78.66
C CYS A 153 -48.94 -47.33 78.20
#